data_AF-A0A841JV83-F1
#
_entry.id   AF-A0A841JV83-F1
#
_cell.length_a   1.000
_cell.length_b   1.000
_cell.length_c   1.000
_cell.angle_alpha   90.00
_cell.angle_beta   90.00
_cell.angle_gamma   90.00
#
_symmetry.space_group_name_H-M   'P 1'
#
loop_
_entity.id
_entity.type
_entity.pdbx_description
1 polymer ?
#
loop_
_entity_poly.entity_id
_entity_poly.type
_entity_poly.pdbx_seq_one_letter_code
_entity_poly.pdbx_strand_id
1 'polypeptide(L)'
;MLISQLHLAMLKAHNAFVDEARVAGMPNDSAFIEAVRQLQWHYQWIVLHEFLPSLVGSTLAAEVLRDGPQWFRPDHGGFIPLEFADAAYRYGHCQIRHRYQLNSQTDPLPLFPDLLGFRAVPHQHMVDWKLFFDAPERTSAQRSKKIDGKLVRPLIELPIAVTGDVEIEDYHSLAVRDLQRGQGVGLPSGETVARHLGIEPLTAEQVGIASAGWSGETPLWYYILREADICTGGNYLGPVGGRIVAEVLVGLIDADSTSFRCSDRNWQPHKTLSELLAS
;
A
#
# COMPACT_ATOMS: atom_id res chain seq x y z
N MET A 1 -7.71 -6.43 -12.36
CA MET A 1 -6.98 -7.60 -12.92
C MET A 1 -5.73 -7.96 -12.11
N LEU A 2 -4.78 -7.05 -11.87
CA LEU A 2 -3.57 -7.35 -11.08
C LEU A 2 -3.91 -7.86 -9.68
N ILE A 3 -4.82 -7.18 -8.98
CA ILE A 3 -5.27 -7.56 -7.64
C ILE A 3 -5.90 -8.96 -7.61
N SER A 4 -6.75 -9.32 -8.57
CA SER A 4 -7.36 -10.67 -8.59
C SER A 4 -6.32 -11.78 -8.79
N GLN A 5 -5.25 -11.51 -9.56
CA GLN A 5 -4.15 -12.46 -9.70
C GLN A 5 -3.28 -12.54 -8.44
N LEU A 6 -3.13 -11.44 -7.69
CA LEU A 6 -2.44 -11.46 -6.39
C LEU A 6 -3.21 -12.31 -5.38
N HIS A 7 -4.54 -12.17 -5.34
CA HIS A 7 -5.39 -13.04 -4.52
C HIS A 7 -5.26 -14.51 -4.91
N LEU A 8 -5.21 -14.83 -6.22
CA LEU A 8 -4.97 -16.20 -6.68
C LEU A 8 -3.60 -16.72 -6.20
N ALA A 9 -2.55 -15.91 -6.27
CA ALA A 9 -1.22 -16.29 -5.76
C ALA A 9 -1.26 -16.58 -4.26
N MET A 10 -1.96 -15.77 -3.45
CA MET A 10 -2.14 -16.02 -2.03
C MET A 10 -2.92 -17.32 -1.75
N LEU A 11 -3.94 -17.63 -2.56
CA LEU A 11 -4.69 -18.89 -2.43
C LEU A 11 -3.82 -20.11 -2.76
N LYS A 12 -2.93 -20.01 -3.75
CA LYS A 12 -1.97 -21.08 -4.05
C LYS A 12 -0.93 -21.25 -2.96
N ALA A 13 -0.41 -20.14 -2.43
CA ALA A 13 0.51 -20.17 -1.29
C ALA A 13 -0.13 -20.85 -0.06
N HIS A 14 -1.39 -20.54 0.25
CA HIS A 14 -2.16 -21.27 1.27
C HIS A 14 -2.19 -22.78 0.99
N ASN A 15 -2.55 -23.19 -0.22
CA ASN A 15 -2.63 -24.61 -0.58
C ASN A 15 -1.27 -25.31 -0.47
N ALA A 16 -0.18 -24.63 -0.82
CA ALA A 16 1.17 -25.16 -0.62
C ALA A 16 1.46 -25.42 0.87
N PHE A 17 1.08 -24.51 1.77
CA PHE A 17 1.21 -24.75 3.21
C PHE A 17 0.31 -25.88 3.72
N VAL A 18 -0.89 -26.07 3.15
CA VAL A 18 -1.74 -27.22 3.47
C VAL A 18 -1.05 -28.53 3.07
N ASP A 19 -0.46 -28.57 1.88
CA ASP A 19 0.24 -29.76 1.39
C ASP A 19 1.48 -30.07 2.24
N GLU A 20 2.23 -29.05 2.66
CA GLU A 20 3.36 -29.20 3.60
C GLU A 20 2.92 -29.76 4.95
N ALA A 21 1.83 -29.24 5.53
CA ALA A 21 1.29 -29.72 6.79
C ALA A 21 0.81 -31.19 6.69
N ARG A 22 0.21 -31.58 5.56
CA ARG A 22 -0.19 -32.98 5.29
C ARG A 22 1.01 -33.90 5.16
N VAL A 23 2.07 -33.47 4.46
CA VAL A 23 3.32 -34.22 4.35
C VAL A 23 3.96 -34.43 5.73
N ALA A 24 3.83 -33.46 6.63
CA ALA A 24 4.24 -33.57 8.03
C ALA A 24 3.34 -34.48 8.89
N GLY A 25 2.30 -35.09 8.31
CA GLY A 25 1.40 -36.03 9.00
C GLY A 25 0.28 -35.37 9.80
N MET A 26 0.02 -34.07 9.61
CA MET A 26 -1.07 -33.39 10.31
C MET A 26 -2.46 -33.85 9.79
N PRO A 27 -3.46 -34.03 10.68
CA PRO A 27 -4.85 -34.24 10.27
C PRO A 27 -5.38 -33.05 9.46
N ASN A 28 -6.38 -33.27 8.59
CA ASN A 28 -6.89 -32.24 7.67
C ASN A 28 -7.30 -30.92 8.35
N ASP A 29 -8.04 -30.98 9.46
CA ASP A 29 -8.49 -29.77 10.17
C ASP A 29 -7.31 -29.00 10.76
N SER A 30 -6.32 -29.71 11.31
CA SER A 30 -5.09 -29.11 11.82
C SER A 30 -4.20 -28.55 10.70
N ALA A 31 -4.15 -29.22 9.54
CA ALA A 31 -3.38 -28.78 8.38
C ALA A 31 -3.92 -27.45 7.82
N PHE A 32 -5.25 -27.27 7.79
CA PHE A 32 -5.86 -26.01 7.41
C PHE A 32 -5.52 -24.88 8.39
N ILE A 33 -5.68 -25.12 9.69
CA ILE A 33 -5.36 -24.12 10.73
C ILE A 33 -3.89 -23.71 10.65
N GLU A 34 -2.98 -24.68 10.45
CA GLU A 34 -1.57 -24.40 10.29
C GLU A 34 -1.28 -23.58 9.03
N ALA A 35 -1.91 -23.90 7.90
CA ALA A 35 -1.72 -23.14 6.66
C ALA A 35 -2.22 -21.69 6.76
N VAL A 36 -3.35 -21.47 7.46
CA VAL A 36 -3.84 -20.12 7.77
C VAL A 36 -2.82 -19.36 8.61
N ARG A 37 -2.30 -19.97 9.67
CA ARG A 37 -1.28 -19.36 10.54
C ARG A 37 -0.02 -19.01 9.75
N GLN A 38 0.51 -19.95 8.96
CA GLN A 38 1.70 -19.73 8.14
C GLN A 38 1.49 -18.58 7.17
N LEU A 39 0.39 -18.57 6.41
CA LEU A 39 0.12 -17.50 5.45
C LEU A 39 -0.02 -16.13 6.14
N GLN A 40 -0.75 -16.06 7.25
CA GLN A 40 -0.92 -14.81 8.01
C GLN A 40 0.42 -14.28 8.54
N TRP A 41 1.23 -15.15 9.15
CA TRP A 41 2.52 -14.75 9.70
C TRP A 41 3.50 -14.31 8.61
N HIS A 42 3.55 -15.01 7.47
CA HIS A 42 4.33 -14.57 6.31
C HIS A 42 3.87 -13.20 5.82
N TYR A 43 2.56 -12.98 5.69
CA TYR A 43 2.00 -11.70 5.24
C TYR A 43 2.35 -10.56 6.20
N GLN A 44 2.12 -10.75 7.50
CA GLN A 44 2.46 -9.75 8.53
C GLN A 44 3.96 -9.44 8.55
N TRP A 45 4.81 -10.46 8.42
CA TRP A 45 6.26 -10.27 8.39
C TRP A 45 6.70 -9.48 7.15
N ILE A 46 6.18 -9.82 5.97
CA ILE A 46 6.46 -9.09 4.72
C ILE A 46 6.01 -7.62 4.84
N VAL A 47 4.83 -7.38 5.43
CA VAL A 47 4.34 -6.01 5.68
C VAL A 47 5.33 -5.21 6.52
N LEU A 48 5.84 -5.77 7.61
CA LEU A 48 6.69 -5.05 8.55
C LEU A 48 8.17 -4.97 8.16
N HIS A 49 8.70 -5.99 7.49
CA HIS A 49 10.14 -6.14 7.26
C HIS A 49 10.56 -5.90 5.81
N GLU A 50 9.64 -5.97 4.84
CA GLU A 50 9.94 -5.66 3.44
C GLU A 50 9.20 -4.41 2.98
N PHE A 51 7.86 -4.42 3.08
CA PHE A 51 7.01 -3.35 2.55
C PHE A 51 7.18 -2.04 3.32
N LEU A 52 7.03 -2.06 4.65
CA LEU A 52 7.09 -0.84 5.46
C LEU A 52 8.44 -0.10 5.31
N PRO A 53 9.62 -0.74 5.42
CA PRO A 53 10.91 -0.06 5.19
C PRO A 53 11.05 0.48 3.77
N SER A 54 10.50 -0.21 2.77
CA SER A 54 10.50 0.27 1.38
C SER A 54 9.61 1.51 1.17
N LEU A 55 8.61 1.70 2.04
CA LEU A 55 7.63 2.77 1.93
C LEU A 55 8.00 4.02 2.75
N VAL A 56 8.42 3.85 4.00
CA VAL A 56 8.66 4.96 4.92
C VAL A 56 10.15 5.22 5.20
N GLY A 57 11.03 4.42 4.57
CA GLY A 57 12.46 4.42 4.84
C GLY A 57 12.83 3.54 6.05
N SER A 58 14.05 2.99 6.01
CA SER A 58 14.53 2.03 7.01
C SER A 58 14.65 2.62 8.42
N THR A 59 15.03 3.89 8.54
CA THR A 59 15.19 4.56 9.84
C THR A 59 13.87 4.66 10.60
N LEU A 60 12.82 5.19 9.96
CA LEU A 60 11.51 5.34 10.60
C LEU A 60 10.85 3.98 10.86
N ALA A 61 10.94 3.04 9.90
CA ALA A 61 10.43 1.70 10.10
C ALA A 61 11.09 1.01 11.31
N ALA A 62 12.43 1.08 11.43
CA ALA A 62 13.15 0.48 12.54
C ALA A 62 12.85 1.16 13.88
N GLU A 63 12.67 2.48 13.90
CA GLU A 63 12.26 3.23 15.09
C GLU A 63 10.90 2.73 15.62
N VAL A 64 9.87 2.73 14.77
CA VAL A 64 8.51 2.32 15.19
C VAL A 64 8.46 0.84 15.55
N LEU A 65 9.18 -0.03 14.85
CA LEU A 65 9.25 -1.46 15.20
C LEU A 65 9.91 -1.74 16.55
N ARG A 66 10.87 -0.89 16.96
CA ARG A 66 11.61 -0.99 18.22
C ARG A 66 10.85 -0.36 19.38
N ASP A 67 10.39 0.88 19.19
CA ASP A 67 9.84 1.71 20.27
C ASP A 67 8.32 1.58 20.39
N GLY A 68 7.67 1.00 19.36
CA GLY A 68 6.22 0.91 19.25
C GLY A 68 5.57 2.23 18.78
N PRO A 69 4.27 2.19 18.47
CA PRO A 69 3.49 3.40 18.14
C PRO A 69 3.40 4.38 19.33
N GLN A 70 3.56 5.67 19.07
CA GLN A 70 3.44 6.72 20.09
C GLN A 70 2.11 7.49 20.01
N TRP A 71 1.60 7.66 18.80
CA TRP A 71 0.42 8.47 18.46
C TRP A 71 -0.81 7.62 18.17
N PHE A 72 -0.62 6.42 17.60
CA PHE A 72 -1.70 5.48 17.35
C PHE A 72 -1.79 4.43 18.46
N ARG A 73 -2.93 4.40 19.16
CA ARG A 73 -3.25 3.36 20.15
C ARG A 73 -4.49 2.60 19.69
N PRO A 74 -4.36 1.44 19.05
CA PRO A 74 -5.50 0.60 18.70
C PRO A 74 -6.15 0.08 19.99
N ASP A 75 -7.38 0.51 20.27
CA ASP A 75 -8.21 -0.04 21.35
C ASP A 75 -9.28 -1.00 20.77
N HIS A 76 -9.92 -1.79 21.62
CA HIS A 76 -11.13 -2.58 21.32
C HIS A 76 -11.07 -3.44 20.04
N GLY A 77 -9.97 -4.16 19.81
CA GLY A 77 -9.83 -5.06 18.66
C GLY A 77 -9.25 -4.40 17.40
N GLY A 78 -8.79 -3.15 17.51
CA GLY A 78 -8.13 -2.41 16.43
C GLY A 78 -9.13 -1.64 15.56
N PHE A 79 -8.69 -0.48 15.08
CA PHE A 79 -9.45 0.35 14.15
C PHE A 79 -8.50 0.99 13.14
N ILE A 80 -9.02 1.40 11.99
CA ILE A 80 -8.25 2.16 11.00
C ILE A 80 -8.61 3.65 11.17
N PRO A 81 -7.65 4.54 11.50
CA PRO A 81 -7.93 5.97 11.59
C PRO A 81 -8.19 6.57 10.21
N LEU A 82 -8.99 7.63 10.15
CA LEU A 82 -9.37 8.27 8.90
C LEU A 82 -8.16 8.92 8.21
N GLU A 83 -7.20 9.45 8.97
CA GLU A 83 -5.95 10.00 8.46
C GLU A 83 -5.13 8.94 7.70
N PHE A 84 -5.25 7.67 8.09
CA PHE A 84 -4.65 6.56 7.37
C PHE A 84 -5.48 6.20 6.12
N ALA A 85 -6.78 5.91 6.30
CA ALA A 85 -7.62 5.38 5.21
C ALA A 85 -7.93 6.40 4.10
N ASP A 86 -8.17 7.65 4.49
CA ASP A 86 -8.66 8.71 3.60
C ASP A 86 -7.58 9.72 3.21
N ALA A 87 -6.35 9.57 3.72
CA ALA A 87 -5.20 10.35 3.28
C ALA A 87 -3.91 9.54 3.11
N ALA A 88 -3.25 9.16 4.18
CA ALA A 88 -1.87 8.68 4.12
C ALA A 88 -1.70 7.42 3.27
N TYR A 89 -2.58 6.43 3.44
CA TYR A 89 -2.51 5.16 2.71
C TYR A 89 -3.05 5.23 1.27
N ARG A 90 -3.49 6.41 0.83
CA ARG A 90 -3.84 6.71 -0.58
C ARG A 90 -2.64 7.20 -1.40
N TYR A 91 -1.44 7.22 -0.82
CA TYR A 91 -0.19 7.54 -1.53
C TYR A 91 0.01 6.68 -2.79
N GLY A 92 -0.50 5.45 -2.78
CA GLY A 92 -0.39 4.49 -3.86
C GLY A 92 -0.97 5.01 -5.19
N HIS A 93 -1.91 5.96 -5.16
CA HIS A 93 -2.46 6.56 -6.38
C HIS A 93 -1.38 7.28 -7.22
N CYS A 94 -0.40 7.95 -6.59
CA CYS A 94 0.73 8.56 -7.31
C CYS A 94 1.69 7.53 -7.92
N GLN A 95 1.76 6.35 -7.32
CA GLN A 95 2.67 5.28 -7.70
C GLN A 95 2.19 4.46 -8.90
N ILE A 96 0.92 4.61 -9.30
CA ILE A 96 0.32 3.91 -10.43
C ILE A 96 0.95 4.36 -11.76
N ARG A 97 1.26 3.40 -12.62
CA ARG A 97 1.84 3.61 -13.96
C ARG A 97 0.76 3.71 -15.02
N HIS A 98 1.08 4.38 -16.13
CA HIS A 98 0.20 4.39 -17.31
C HIS A 98 0.14 3.02 -17.99
N ARG A 99 1.26 2.28 -18.03
CA ARG A 99 1.36 0.96 -18.63
C ARG A 99 2.13 0.01 -17.72
N TYR A 100 1.79 -1.27 -17.80
CA TYR A 100 2.47 -2.34 -17.07
C TYR A 100 2.90 -3.45 -18.03
N GLN A 101 4.16 -3.84 -17.95
CA GLN A 101 4.62 -5.11 -18.51
C GLN A 101 4.13 -6.25 -17.62
N LEU A 102 3.30 -7.15 -18.15
CA LEU A 102 2.71 -8.24 -17.35
C LEU A 102 3.57 -9.50 -17.34
N ASN A 103 4.14 -9.85 -18.50
CA ASN A 103 4.96 -11.04 -18.72
C ASN A 103 5.88 -10.82 -19.93
N SER A 104 6.69 -11.80 -20.33
CA SER A 104 7.58 -11.68 -21.50
C SER A 104 6.89 -11.84 -22.86
N GLN A 105 5.59 -12.17 -22.89
CA GLN A 105 4.85 -12.54 -24.11
C GLN A 105 3.98 -11.41 -24.67
N THR A 106 3.74 -10.38 -23.88
CA THR A 106 2.87 -9.24 -24.22
C THR A 106 3.69 -7.96 -24.28
N ASP A 107 3.25 -6.96 -25.03
CA ASP A 107 3.77 -5.59 -24.87
C ASP A 107 3.20 -4.96 -23.59
N PRO A 108 3.80 -3.88 -23.04
CA PRO A 108 3.24 -3.19 -21.89
C PRO A 108 1.79 -2.77 -22.14
N LEU A 109 0.86 -3.13 -21.27
CA LEU A 109 -0.57 -2.81 -21.45
C LEU A 109 -0.96 -1.54 -20.70
N PRO A 110 -1.80 -0.66 -21.28
CA PRO A 110 -2.27 0.53 -20.58
C PRO A 110 -3.20 0.16 -19.42
N LEU A 111 -3.20 0.97 -18.35
CA LEU A 111 -4.04 0.73 -17.17
C LEU A 111 -5.53 0.61 -17.54
N PHE A 112 -6.00 1.52 -18.39
CA PHE A 112 -7.34 1.49 -18.95
C PHE A 112 -7.28 1.56 -20.48
N PRO A 113 -8.16 0.83 -21.18
CA PRO A 113 -9.16 -0.13 -20.65
C PRO A 113 -8.59 -1.54 -20.38
N ASP A 114 -7.32 -1.81 -20.71
CA ASP A 114 -6.78 -3.16 -20.83
C ASP A 114 -6.62 -3.91 -19.49
N LEU A 115 -6.23 -3.20 -18.42
CA LEU A 115 -6.04 -3.80 -17.09
C LEU A 115 -7.24 -3.62 -16.15
N LEU A 116 -8.37 -3.14 -16.68
CA LEU A 116 -9.62 -2.98 -15.96
C LEU A 116 -10.04 -4.30 -15.27
N GLY A 117 -10.58 -4.17 -14.05
CA GLY A 117 -11.15 -5.28 -13.28
C GLY A 117 -12.53 -5.73 -13.76
N PHE A 118 -13.24 -6.45 -12.90
CA PHE A 118 -14.64 -6.85 -13.08
C PHE A 118 -14.93 -7.73 -14.32
N ARG A 119 -13.91 -8.43 -14.82
CA ARG A 119 -14.00 -9.38 -15.92
C ARG A 119 -13.01 -10.52 -15.76
N ALA A 120 -13.24 -11.61 -16.49
CA ALA A 120 -12.28 -12.70 -16.57
C ALA A 120 -10.92 -12.19 -17.09
N VAL A 121 -9.83 -12.72 -16.53
CA VAL A 121 -8.47 -12.38 -16.95
C VAL A 121 -8.13 -13.21 -18.19
N PRO A 122 -7.80 -12.58 -19.35
CA PRO A 122 -7.33 -13.33 -20.52
C PRO A 122 -6.05 -14.09 -20.20
N HIS A 123 -5.89 -15.31 -20.71
CA HIS A 123 -4.73 -16.16 -20.41
C HIS A 123 -3.39 -15.47 -20.74
N GLN A 124 -3.33 -14.73 -21.84
CA GLN A 124 -2.15 -13.97 -22.23
C GLN A 124 -1.78 -12.82 -21.26
N HIS A 125 -2.68 -12.41 -20.38
CA HIS A 125 -2.44 -11.38 -19.34
C HIS A 125 -2.06 -11.98 -17.98
N MET A 126 -1.66 -13.25 -17.95
CA MET A 126 -1.10 -13.85 -16.73
C MET A 126 0.13 -13.06 -16.29
N VAL A 127 0.15 -12.64 -15.02
CA VAL A 127 1.21 -11.84 -14.43
C VAL A 127 2.40 -12.73 -14.08
N ASP A 128 3.57 -12.34 -14.57
CA ASP A 128 4.86 -12.79 -14.05
C ASP A 128 5.28 -11.84 -12.91
N TRP A 129 5.08 -12.29 -11.66
CA TRP A 129 5.41 -11.49 -10.47
C TRP A 129 6.89 -11.13 -10.37
N LYS A 130 7.77 -11.85 -11.08
CA LYS A 130 9.21 -11.52 -11.14
C LYS A 130 9.49 -10.19 -11.83
N LEU A 131 8.51 -9.65 -12.56
CA LEU A 131 8.60 -8.30 -13.12
C LEU A 131 8.22 -7.21 -12.12
N PHE A 132 7.69 -7.56 -10.95
CA PHE A 132 7.17 -6.60 -9.95
C PHE A 132 7.97 -6.60 -8.64
N PHE A 133 8.66 -7.70 -8.33
CA PHE A 133 9.48 -7.85 -7.13
C PHE A 133 10.91 -8.19 -7.50
N ASP A 134 11.87 -7.59 -6.80
CA ASP A 134 13.28 -7.92 -7.01
C ASP A 134 13.55 -9.36 -6.57
N ALA A 135 14.43 -10.03 -7.30
CA ALA A 135 14.98 -11.32 -6.93
C ALA A 135 16.48 -11.32 -7.22
N PRO A 136 17.28 -12.05 -6.42
CA PRO A 136 18.70 -12.21 -6.70
C PRO A 136 18.94 -12.66 -8.16
N GLU A 137 19.98 -12.10 -8.80
CA GLU A 137 20.47 -12.49 -10.14
C GLU A 137 19.57 -12.15 -11.35
N ARG A 138 18.60 -11.23 -11.21
CA ARG A 138 17.67 -10.85 -12.31
C ARG A 138 17.70 -9.36 -12.67
N THR A 139 17.15 -9.04 -13.84
CA THR A 139 16.82 -7.67 -14.24
C THR A 139 15.95 -7.02 -13.16
N SER A 140 16.24 -5.75 -12.84
CA SER A 140 15.48 -4.97 -11.86
C SER A 140 13.98 -5.05 -12.14
N ALA A 141 13.19 -5.22 -11.08
CA ALA A 141 11.74 -5.17 -11.17
C ALA A 141 11.26 -3.82 -11.74
N GLN A 142 10.10 -3.85 -12.39
CA GLN A 142 9.40 -2.65 -12.84
C GLN A 142 8.93 -1.85 -11.62
N ARG A 143 9.67 -0.78 -11.31
CA ARG A 143 9.36 0.11 -10.19
C ARG A 143 8.04 0.84 -10.38
N SER A 144 7.39 1.20 -9.28
CA SER A 144 6.29 2.16 -9.27
C SER A 144 6.76 3.56 -9.72
N LYS A 145 5.81 4.46 -9.97
CA LYS A 145 6.13 5.90 -10.03
C LYS A 145 6.54 6.41 -8.64
N LYS A 146 7.22 7.55 -8.62
CA LYS A 146 7.51 8.30 -7.40
C LYS A 146 6.24 8.87 -6.77
N ILE A 147 6.29 9.12 -5.46
CA ILE A 147 5.27 9.84 -4.71
C ILE A 147 5.55 11.34 -4.86
N ASP A 148 5.13 11.93 -5.99
CA ASP A 148 5.53 13.28 -6.43
C ASP A 148 4.36 14.29 -6.49
N GLY A 149 3.17 13.90 -6.00
CA GLY A 149 1.95 14.69 -6.14
C GLY A 149 1.32 14.67 -7.53
N LYS A 150 1.80 13.83 -8.46
CA LYS A 150 1.27 13.73 -9.82
C LYS A 150 0.62 12.38 -10.09
N LEU A 151 -0.63 12.41 -10.52
CA LEU A 151 -1.32 11.22 -11.03
C LEU A 151 -1.08 11.07 -12.53
N VAL A 152 -1.15 9.83 -13.01
CA VAL A 152 -1.18 9.60 -14.47
C VAL A 152 -2.53 10.04 -15.02
N ARG A 153 -2.56 10.53 -16.25
CA ARG A 153 -3.78 11.02 -16.92
C ARG A 153 -4.99 10.08 -16.80
N PRO A 154 -4.86 8.75 -16.97
CA PRO A 154 -6.00 7.85 -16.81
C PRO A 154 -6.62 7.80 -15.40
N LEU A 155 -5.98 8.37 -14.37
CA LEU A 155 -6.55 8.53 -13.04
C LEU A 155 -7.17 9.91 -12.81
N ILE A 156 -6.86 10.90 -13.65
CA ILE A 156 -7.54 12.21 -13.68
C ILE A 156 -8.79 12.12 -14.56
N GLU A 157 -8.76 11.27 -15.57
CA GLU A 157 -9.85 11.03 -16.52
C GLU A 157 -10.31 9.56 -16.41
N LEU A 158 -10.87 9.17 -15.25
CA LEU A 158 -11.30 7.79 -15.04
C LEU A 158 -12.43 7.43 -16.01
N PRO A 159 -12.37 6.23 -16.62
CA PRO A 159 -13.43 5.80 -17.54
C PRO A 159 -14.74 5.56 -16.80
N ILE A 160 -15.87 5.71 -17.50
CA ILE A 160 -17.23 5.46 -16.98
C ILE A 160 -17.35 4.08 -16.33
N ALA A 161 -16.67 3.07 -16.89
CA ALA A 161 -16.64 1.72 -16.33
C ALA A 161 -16.09 1.64 -14.89
N VAL A 162 -15.37 2.66 -14.42
CA VAL A 162 -14.87 2.79 -13.05
C VAL A 162 -15.74 3.75 -12.24
N THR A 163 -16.18 4.86 -12.85
CA THR A 163 -16.83 5.95 -12.12
C THR A 163 -18.34 5.78 -11.99
N GLY A 164 -18.95 4.99 -12.86
CA GLY A 164 -20.37 5.12 -13.21
C GLY A 164 -20.64 6.38 -14.04
N ASP A 165 -21.90 6.58 -14.42
CA ASP A 165 -22.36 7.90 -14.86
C ASP A 165 -22.35 8.84 -13.65
N VAL A 166 -21.52 9.88 -13.71
CA VAL A 166 -21.44 10.92 -12.68
C VAL A 166 -22.05 12.21 -13.23
N GLU A 167 -22.90 12.86 -12.42
CA GLU A 167 -23.56 14.12 -12.83
C GLU A 167 -22.59 15.31 -12.85
N ILE A 168 -21.50 15.24 -12.07
CA ILE A 168 -20.45 16.26 -12.01
C ILE A 168 -19.19 15.69 -12.66
N GLU A 169 -18.77 16.32 -13.77
CA GLU A 169 -17.65 15.89 -14.61
C GLU A 169 -16.34 15.74 -13.82
N ASP A 170 -16.09 16.63 -12.86
CA ASP A 170 -14.89 16.58 -12.02
C ASP A 170 -14.76 15.29 -11.18
N TYR A 171 -15.86 14.57 -10.91
CA TYR A 171 -15.79 13.28 -10.21
C TYR A 171 -15.21 12.16 -11.06
N HIS A 172 -14.94 12.38 -12.35
CA HIS A 172 -14.08 11.49 -13.12
C HIS A 172 -12.62 11.51 -12.64
N SER A 173 -12.21 12.52 -11.88
CA SER A 173 -10.85 12.59 -11.32
C SER A 173 -10.74 11.87 -9.98
N LEU A 174 -9.81 10.91 -9.90
CA LEU A 174 -9.46 10.25 -8.64
C LEU A 174 -8.96 11.27 -7.61
N ALA A 175 -8.21 12.29 -8.05
CA ALA A 175 -7.73 13.35 -7.17
C ALA A 175 -8.88 14.15 -6.54
N VAL A 176 -9.90 14.49 -7.34
CA VAL A 176 -11.09 15.19 -6.84
C VAL A 176 -11.82 14.30 -5.82
N ARG A 177 -11.98 13.00 -6.12
CA ARG A 177 -12.62 12.05 -5.21
C ARG A 177 -11.85 11.89 -3.89
N ASP A 178 -10.53 11.87 -3.92
CA ASP A 178 -9.69 11.80 -2.71
C ASP A 178 -9.82 13.06 -1.86
N LEU A 179 -9.73 14.25 -2.48
CA LEU A 179 -9.90 15.53 -1.79
C LEU A 179 -11.30 15.68 -1.17
N GLN A 180 -12.34 15.32 -1.93
CA GLN A 180 -13.73 15.38 -1.47
C GLN A 180 -14.01 14.36 -0.36
N ARG A 181 -13.39 13.17 -0.42
CA ARG A 181 -13.48 12.20 0.68
C ARG A 181 -12.88 12.76 1.96
N GLY A 182 -11.65 13.29 1.88
CA GLY A 182 -10.97 13.89 3.02
C GLY A 182 -11.76 15.05 3.63
N GLN A 183 -12.31 15.93 2.79
CA GLN A 183 -13.20 16.99 3.24
C GLN A 183 -14.48 16.46 3.89
N GLY A 184 -15.12 15.46 3.27
CA GLY A 184 -16.39 14.90 3.73
C GLY A 184 -16.30 14.20 5.08
N VAL A 185 -15.14 13.64 5.44
CA VAL A 185 -14.89 13.04 6.77
C VAL A 185 -14.22 14.01 7.75
N GLY A 186 -13.97 15.26 7.33
CA GLY A 186 -13.41 16.30 8.19
C GLY A 186 -11.95 16.08 8.57
N LEU A 187 -11.12 15.55 7.65
CA LEU A 187 -9.70 15.38 7.92
C LEU A 187 -9.03 16.72 8.29
N PRO A 188 -8.10 16.72 9.25
CA PRO A 188 -7.26 17.89 9.52
C PRO A 188 -6.39 18.24 8.30
N SER A 189 -5.85 19.45 8.26
CA SER A 189 -4.83 19.80 7.28
C SER A 189 -3.50 19.11 7.57
N GLY A 190 -2.65 19.01 6.55
CA GLY A 190 -1.30 18.47 6.72
C GLY A 190 -0.44 19.26 7.70
N GLU A 191 -0.54 20.58 7.67
CA GLU A 191 0.15 21.48 8.60
C GLU A 191 -0.33 21.30 10.04
N THR A 192 -1.63 21.08 10.25
CA THR A 192 -2.17 20.79 11.59
C THR A 192 -1.63 19.46 12.12
N VAL A 193 -1.58 18.42 11.30
CA VAL A 193 -1.01 17.12 11.71
C VAL A 193 0.49 17.24 11.96
N ALA A 194 1.24 17.94 11.10
CA ALA A 194 2.67 18.18 11.29
C ALA A 194 2.95 18.85 12.64
N ARG A 195 2.24 19.94 12.95
CA ARG A 195 2.34 20.62 14.25
C ARG A 195 1.99 19.72 15.42
N HIS A 196 0.96 18.87 15.29
CA HIS A 196 0.59 17.92 16.34
C HIS A 196 1.69 16.88 16.61
N LEU A 197 2.36 16.41 15.56
CA LEU A 197 3.47 15.46 15.65
C LEU A 197 4.81 16.12 16.03
N GLY A 198 4.86 17.45 16.20
CA GLY A 198 6.09 18.19 16.45
C GLY A 198 7.04 18.26 15.24
N ILE A 199 6.49 18.11 14.03
CA ILE A 199 7.22 18.18 12.75
C ILE A 199 7.04 19.58 12.17
N GLU A 200 8.12 20.18 11.66
CA GLU A 200 8.05 21.47 10.98
C GLU A 200 7.17 21.36 9.71
N PRO A 201 6.07 22.14 9.59
CA PRO A 201 5.20 22.07 8.43
C PRO A 201 5.89 22.53 7.14
N LEU A 202 5.47 21.97 6.01
CA LEU A 202 5.86 22.52 4.69
C LEU A 202 5.35 23.96 4.54
N THR A 203 6.14 24.78 3.87
CA THR A 203 5.72 26.12 3.48
C THR A 203 4.73 26.07 2.31
N ALA A 204 3.92 27.10 2.15
CA ALA A 204 2.99 27.23 1.02
C ALA A 204 3.69 27.10 -0.34
N GLU A 205 4.93 27.56 -0.44
CA GLU A 205 5.78 27.45 -1.63
C GLU A 205 6.25 26.01 -1.89
N GLN A 206 6.60 25.25 -0.84
CA GLN A 206 6.97 23.83 -0.98
C GLN A 206 5.77 22.98 -1.41
N VAL A 207 4.58 23.26 -0.88
CA VAL A 207 3.33 22.59 -1.27
C VAL A 207 2.94 22.97 -2.71
N GLY A 208 3.04 24.25 -3.08
CA GLY A 208 2.86 24.75 -4.44
C GLY A 208 1.42 25.04 -4.87
N ILE A 209 0.42 24.87 -3.99
CA ILE A 209 -1.02 25.04 -4.32
C ILE A 209 -1.47 26.50 -4.37
N ALA A 210 -0.68 27.43 -3.84
CA ALA A 210 -0.98 28.86 -3.96
C ALA A 210 -1.08 29.31 -5.42
N SER A 211 -0.32 28.67 -6.32
CA SER A 211 -0.37 28.90 -7.77
C SER A 211 -1.73 28.55 -8.40
N ALA A 212 -2.52 27.68 -7.75
CA ALA A 212 -3.87 27.31 -8.14
C ALA A 212 -4.95 28.18 -7.47
N GLY A 213 -4.56 29.25 -6.77
CA GLY A 213 -5.47 30.16 -6.08
C GLY A 213 -5.92 29.67 -4.69
N TRP A 214 -5.30 28.62 -4.14
CA TRP A 214 -5.60 28.14 -2.80
C TRP A 214 -4.87 28.96 -1.74
N SER A 215 -5.59 29.43 -0.73
CA SER A 215 -5.05 30.26 0.36
C SER A 215 -5.18 29.64 1.76
N GLY A 216 -5.82 28.48 1.87
CA GLY A 216 -5.97 27.76 3.14
C GLY A 216 -4.79 26.83 3.45
N GLU A 217 -4.83 26.20 4.61
CA GLU A 217 -3.97 25.05 4.89
C GLU A 217 -4.29 23.89 3.94
N THR A 218 -3.34 22.96 3.80
CA THR A 218 -3.33 21.97 2.73
C THR A 218 -4.15 20.73 3.12
N PRO A 219 -5.04 20.22 2.24
CA PRO A 219 -5.69 18.94 2.45
C PRO A 219 -4.67 17.82 2.70
N LEU A 220 -4.86 17.03 3.78
CA LEU A 220 -3.87 16.08 4.28
C LEU A 220 -3.32 15.12 3.21
N TRP A 221 -4.20 14.55 2.37
CA TRP A 221 -3.79 13.67 1.28
C TRP A 221 -2.77 14.34 0.35
N TYR A 222 -3.09 15.55 -0.12
CA TYR A 222 -2.20 16.28 -1.03
C TYR A 222 -0.91 16.72 -0.32
N TYR A 223 -1.00 17.17 0.94
CA TYR A 223 0.17 17.51 1.74
C TYR A 223 1.14 16.35 1.82
N ILE A 224 0.67 15.13 2.14
CA ILE A 224 1.51 13.93 2.26
C ILE A 224 2.24 13.61 0.95
N LEU A 225 1.58 13.81 -0.20
CA LEU A 225 2.21 13.60 -1.50
C LEU A 225 3.31 14.62 -1.79
N ARG A 226 3.08 15.90 -1.45
CA ARG A 226 4.10 16.95 -1.60
C ARG A 226 5.24 16.78 -0.60
N GLU A 227 4.94 16.35 0.60
CA GLU A 227 5.92 16.04 1.64
C GLU A 227 6.87 14.93 1.20
N ALA A 228 6.33 13.85 0.61
CA ALA A 228 7.15 12.79 0.04
C ALA A 228 8.10 13.31 -1.06
N ASP A 229 7.60 14.15 -1.97
CA ASP A 229 8.40 14.75 -3.05
C ASP A 229 9.54 15.61 -2.49
N ILE A 230 9.20 16.55 -1.60
CA ILE A 230 10.13 17.56 -1.08
C ILE A 230 11.16 16.95 -0.13
N CYS A 231 10.73 16.08 0.78
CA CYS A 231 11.60 15.57 1.84
C CYS A 231 12.41 14.33 1.40
N THR A 232 11.93 13.56 0.43
CA THR A 232 12.53 12.26 0.07
C THR A 232 12.79 12.07 -1.42
N GLY A 233 12.47 13.08 -2.25
CA GLY A 233 12.51 12.97 -3.71
C GLY A 233 11.47 11.99 -4.26
N GLY A 234 10.38 11.76 -3.51
CA GLY A 234 9.28 10.86 -3.82
C GLY A 234 9.59 9.37 -3.73
N ASN A 235 10.70 8.99 -3.09
CA ASN A 235 11.09 7.58 -2.93
C ASN A 235 10.44 6.93 -1.70
N TYR A 236 10.16 7.71 -0.66
CA TYR A 236 9.50 7.29 0.56
C TYR A 236 8.38 8.26 0.92
N LEU A 237 7.49 7.87 1.83
CA LEU A 237 6.62 8.83 2.49
C LEU A 237 7.45 9.82 3.32
N GLY A 238 6.97 11.05 3.39
CA GLY A 238 7.56 12.09 4.23
C GLY A 238 7.30 11.88 5.72
N PRO A 239 7.81 12.76 6.60
CA PRO A 239 7.70 12.61 8.04
C PRO A 239 6.27 12.40 8.58
N VAL A 240 5.28 13.18 8.13
CA VAL A 240 3.88 13.05 8.56
C VAL A 240 3.26 11.78 7.97
N GLY A 241 3.31 11.63 6.65
CA GLY A 241 2.68 10.48 5.98
C GLY A 241 3.27 9.14 6.43
N GLY A 242 4.59 9.10 6.56
CA GLY A 242 5.34 7.93 7.00
C GLY A 242 5.03 7.57 8.44
N ARG A 243 4.93 8.55 9.35
CA ARG A 243 4.57 8.31 10.75
C ARG A 243 3.18 7.70 10.88
N ILE A 244 2.18 8.26 10.18
CA ILE A 244 0.80 7.74 10.18
C ILE A 244 0.79 6.28 9.71
N VAL A 245 1.43 5.98 8.57
CA VAL A 245 1.41 4.62 8.00
C VAL A 245 2.17 3.63 8.87
N ALA A 246 3.37 3.99 9.34
CA ALA A 246 4.19 3.11 10.15
C ALA A 246 3.52 2.73 11.47
N GLU A 247 2.96 3.72 12.17
CA GLU A 247 2.34 3.47 13.47
C GLU A 247 1.06 2.66 13.35
N VAL A 248 0.24 2.88 12.33
CA VAL A 248 -0.98 2.09 12.12
C VAL A 248 -0.63 0.64 11.79
N LEU A 249 0.30 0.39 10.87
CA LEU A 249 0.67 -0.98 10.50
C LEU A 249 1.31 -1.75 11.66
N VAL A 250 2.28 -1.14 12.36
CA VAL A 250 2.92 -1.76 13.52
C VAL A 250 1.91 -1.94 14.65
N GLY A 251 1.12 -0.91 14.96
CA GLY A 251 0.16 -0.95 16.06
C GLY A 251 -0.91 -2.02 15.89
N LEU A 252 -1.46 -2.19 14.69
CA LEU A 252 -2.45 -3.23 14.43
C LEU A 252 -1.87 -4.64 14.59
N ILE A 253 -0.64 -4.87 14.13
CA ILE A 253 0.02 -6.17 14.27
C ILE A 253 0.40 -6.44 15.73
N ASP A 254 0.87 -5.43 16.46
CA ASP A 254 1.21 -5.54 17.90
C ASP A 254 -0.03 -5.71 18.79
N ALA A 255 -1.21 -5.26 18.34
CA ALA A 255 -2.48 -5.45 19.04
C ALA A 255 -3.13 -6.82 18.75
N ASP A 256 -2.75 -7.49 17.66
CA ASP A 256 -3.22 -8.82 17.34
C ASP A 256 -2.47 -9.88 18.15
N SER A 257 -3.15 -10.44 19.16
CA SER A 257 -2.61 -11.51 20.02
C SER A 257 -2.17 -12.76 19.25
N THR A 258 -2.70 -12.98 18.04
CA THR A 258 -2.36 -14.13 17.17
C THR A 258 -1.25 -13.82 16.17
N SER A 259 -0.75 -12.58 16.14
CA SER A 259 0.31 -12.18 15.23
C SER A 259 1.63 -12.89 15.55
N PHE A 260 2.51 -12.98 14.55
CA PHE A 260 3.84 -13.56 14.77
C PHE A 260 4.61 -12.79 15.87
N ARG A 261 4.43 -11.46 15.98
CA ARG A 261 5.12 -10.63 16.99
C ARG A 261 4.63 -10.88 18.42
N CYS A 262 3.38 -11.26 18.60
CA CYS A 262 2.82 -11.59 19.91
C CYS A 262 3.01 -13.06 20.26
N SER A 263 2.88 -13.96 19.27
CA SER A 263 2.92 -15.41 19.48
C SER A 263 4.33 -16.00 19.47
N ASP A 264 5.22 -15.56 18.57
CA ASP A 264 6.61 -16.00 18.48
C ASP A 264 7.51 -14.93 17.83
N ARG A 265 8.12 -14.09 18.67
CA ARG A 265 8.98 -12.97 18.23
C ARG A 265 10.21 -13.40 17.44
N ASN A 266 10.64 -14.65 17.57
CA ASN A 266 11.80 -15.16 16.85
C ASN A 266 11.41 -15.84 15.54
N TRP A 267 10.11 -15.94 15.25
CA TRP A 267 9.63 -16.52 14.01
C TRP A 267 10.13 -15.72 12.81
N GLN A 268 10.56 -16.45 11.78
CA GLN A 268 10.95 -15.91 10.49
C GLN A 268 10.31 -16.74 9.38
N PRO A 269 9.96 -16.11 8.24
CA PRO A 269 9.43 -16.84 7.11
C PRO A 269 10.49 -17.79 6.55
N HIS A 270 10.08 -19.01 6.22
CA HIS A 270 10.94 -19.98 5.54
C HIS A 270 10.78 -19.92 4.01
N LYS A 271 9.86 -19.09 3.51
CA LYS A 271 9.65 -18.75 2.11
C LYS A 271 9.61 -17.22 1.94
N THR A 272 10.27 -16.72 0.93
CA THR A 272 10.25 -15.31 0.52
C THR A 272 8.93 -14.94 -0.17
N LEU A 273 8.61 -13.64 -0.24
CA LEU A 273 7.45 -13.16 -1.02
C LEU A 273 7.49 -13.65 -2.47
N SER A 274 8.65 -13.60 -3.11
CA SER A 274 8.83 -14.06 -4.50
C SER A 274 8.54 -15.55 -4.68
N GLU A 275 8.89 -16.39 -3.69
CA GLU A 275 8.58 -17.82 -3.70
C GLU A 275 7.08 -18.06 -3.51
N LEU A 276 6.44 -17.33 -2.59
CA LEU A 276 4.99 -17.42 -2.36
C LEU A 276 4.21 -17.02 -3.61
N LEU A 277 4.62 -15.95 -4.30
CA LEU A 277 3.96 -15.47 -5.50
C LEU A 277 4.19 -16.34 -6.73
N ALA A 278 5.26 -17.15 -6.74
CA ALA A 278 5.59 -18.06 -7.83
C ALA A 278 4.94 -19.46 -7.70
N SER A 279 4.28 -19.74 -6.56
CA SER A 279 3.62 -21.02 -6.28
C SER A 279 2.32 -21.27 -7.07
#